data_AF-A0A543J8R7-F1
#
_entry.id   AF-A0A543J8R7-F1
#
_cell.length_a   1.000
_cell.length_b   1.000
_cell.length_c   1.000
_cell.angle_alpha   90.00
_cell.angle_beta   90.00
_cell.angle_gamma   90.00
#
_symmetry.space_group_name_H-M   'P 1'
#
loop_
_entity.id
_entity.type
_entity.pdbx_description
1 polymer ?
#
loop_
_entity_poly.entity_id
_entity_poly.type
_entity_poly.pdbx_seq_one_letter_code
_entity_poly.pdbx_strand_id
1 'polypeptide(L)'
;MAERRDGLKETTRSGPGRMLIAVYGIFAVAATARSAVQIGTRFEQAPHAYLLSAFAAVVYVVATAALAGVVSRRVAYLACGVELAGVLVVGAVSLVFADAFPDATVWSDFGGGYGFVPLVLPVLGLLWLRHTGRRHADEAR
;
A
#
# COMPACT_ATOMS: atom_id res chain seq x y z
N MET A 1 -19.49 1.97 19.11
CA MET A 1 -18.35 2.36 18.22
C MET A 1 -16.99 1.92 18.77
N ALA A 2 -16.75 1.95 20.08
CA ALA A 2 -15.51 1.46 20.71
C ALA A 2 -15.26 -0.05 20.47
N GLU A 3 -16.31 -0.87 20.55
CA GLU A 3 -16.26 -2.33 20.38
C GLU A 3 -15.75 -2.78 18.99
N ARG A 4 -16.04 -1.99 17.95
CA ARG A 4 -15.63 -2.28 16.57
C ARG A 4 -14.14 -2.00 16.30
N ARG A 5 -13.47 -1.24 17.18
CA ARG A 5 -12.02 -0.99 17.14
C ARG A 5 -11.23 -2.12 17.78
N ASP A 6 -11.80 -2.85 18.73
CA ASP A 6 -11.08 -3.91 19.45
C ASP A 6 -10.93 -5.19 18.63
N GLY A 7 -11.94 -5.61 17.85
CA GLY A 7 -11.83 -6.81 17.00
C GLY A 7 -10.73 -6.74 15.92
N LEU A 8 -10.45 -5.54 15.39
CA LEU A 8 -9.35 -5.30 14.43
C LEU A 8 -7.97 -5.32 15.12
N LYS A 9 -7.89 -4.87 16.37
CA LYS A 9 -6.65 -4.88 17.17
C LYS A 9 -6.27 -6.29 17.63
N GLU A 10 -7.25 -7.11 17.99
CA GLU A 10 -7.02 -8.46 18.51
C GLU A 10 -6.60 -9.44 17.39
N THR A 11 -7.28 -9.39 16.24
CA THR A 11 -6.95 -10.20 15.03
C THR A 11 -5.64 -9.79 14.35
N THR A 12 -5.15 -8.59 14.64
CA THR A 12 -3.86 -8.09 14.14
C THR A 12 -2.68 -8.51 15.03
N ARG A 13 -2.92 -8.87 16.30
CA ARG A 13 -1.86 -9.22 17.26
C ARG A 13 -1.36 -10.67 17.15
N SER A 14 -2.00 -11.54 16.37
CA SER A 14 -1.54 -12.91 16.10
C SER A 14 -1.80 -13.34 14.64
N GLY A 15 -0.79 -13.92 13.98
CA GLY A 15 -0.91 -14.55 12.65
C GLY A 15 -0.61 -13.65 11.43
N PRO A 16 -1.20 -13.95 10.25
CA PRO A 16 -0.86 -13.33 8.95
C PRO A 16 -1.04 -11.81 8.87
N GLY A 17 -1.95 -11.24 9.67
CA GLY A 17 -2.20 -9.79 9.67
C GLY A 17 -0.99 -8.97 10.11
N ARG A 18 -0.21 -9.47 11.08
CA ARG A 18 1.02 -8.80 11.54
C ARG A 18 2.10 -8.78 10.45
N MET A 19 2.24 -9.87 9.70
CA MET A 19 3.16 -9.93 8.56
C MET A 19 2.78 -8.92 7.49
N LEU A 20 1.49 -8.83 7.16
CA LEU A 20 0.98 -7.86 6.19
C LEU A 20 1.32 -6.43 6.60
N ILE A 21 1.07 -6.06 7.86
CA ILE A 21 1.39 -4.71 8.38
C ILE A 21 2.89 -4.46 8.38
N ALA A 22 3.71 -5.45 8.74
CA ALA A 22 5.16 -5.30 8.74
C ALA A 22 5.68 -5.00 7.33
N VAL A 23 5.20 -5.74 6.32
CA VAL A 23 5.59 -5.51 4.91
C VAL A 23 5.12 -4.14 4.44
N TYR A 24 3.87 -3.77 4.73
CA TYR A 24 3.35 -2.42 4.46
C TYR A 24 4.20 -1.32 5.11
N GLY A 25 4.62 -1.52 6.36
CA GLY A 25 5.47 -0.58 7.09
C GLY A 25 6.87 -0.45 6.48
N ILE A 26 7.46 -1.56 6.02
CA ILE A 26 8.75 -1.54 5.31
C ILE A 26 8.63 -0.73 4.02
N PHE A 27 7.59 -0.98 3.21
CA PHE A 27 7.34 -0.22 1.99
C PHE A 27 7.06 1.26 2.27
N ALA A 28 6.30 1.57 3.32
CA ALA A 28 6.05 2.95 3.73
C ALA A 28 7.36 3.70 4.01
N VAL A 29 8.25 3.12 4.83
CA VAL A 29 9.55 3.73 5.16
C VAL A 29 10.44 3.84 3.92
N ALA A 30 10.58 2.74 3.17
CA ALA A 30 11.44 2.68 1.99
C ALA A 30 11.01 3.66 0.90
N ALA A 31 9.71 3.69 0.56
CA ALA A 31 9.15 4.59 -0.44
C ALA A 31 9.30 6.05 0.01
N THR A 32 9.01 6.36 1.28
CA THR A 32 9.15 7.72 1.82
C THR A 32 10.59 8.21 1.74
N ALA A 33 11.54 7.41 2.22
CA ALA A 33 12.95 7.79 2.19
C ALA A 33 13.46 7.98 0.76
N ARG A 34 13.13 7.03 -0.13
CA ARG A 34 13.49 7.10 -1.55
C ARG A 34 12.94 8.38 -2.20
N SER A 35 11.63 8.63 -2.08
CA SER A 35 11.01 9.79 -2.71
C SER A 35 11.50 11.11 -2.12
N ALA A 36 11.73 11.17 -0.80
CA ALA A 36 12.26 12.37 -0.15
C ALA A 36 13.64 12.74 -0.68
N VAL A 37 14.55 11.77 -0.81
CA VAL A 37 15.89 11.99 -1.38
C VAL A 37 15.78 12.41 -2.85
N GLN A 38 14.96 11.71 -3.65
CA GLN A 38 14.79 11.99 -5.07
C GLN A 38 14.26 13.42 -5.32
N ILE A 39 13.21 13.82 -4.60
CA ILE A 39 12.65 15.17 -4.69
C ILE A 39 13.65 16.21 -4.18
N GLY A 40 14.34 15.95 -3.06
CA GLY A 40 15.27 16.93 -2.48
C GLY A 40 16.56 17.14 -3.27
N THR A 41 16.98 16.17 -4.08
CA THR A 41 18.30 16.21 -4.75
C THR A 41 18.23 16.28 -6.27
N ARG A 42 17.14 15.77 -6.87
CA ARG A 42 17.10 15.45 -8.30
C ARG A 42 15.76 15.76 -8.95
N PHE A 43 14.88 16.54 -8.33
CA PHE A 43 13.49 16.73 -8.76
C PHE A 43 13.30 16.92 -10.28
N GLU A 44 14.10 17.78 -10.89
CA GLU A 44 14.03 18.13 -12.32
C GLU A 44 14.39 16.97 -13.26
N GLN A 45 15.01 15.89 -12.78
CA GLN A 45 15.39 14.74 -13.61
C GLN A 45 14.20 13.87 -13.99
N ALA A 46 13.25 13.68 -13.06
CA ALA A 46 12.06 12.85 -13.29
C ALA A 46 10.92 13.24 -12.34
N PRO A 47 10.36 14.46 -12.45
CA PRO A 47 9.44 15.01 -11.46
C PRO A 47 8.19 14.13 -11.30
N HIS A 48 7.62 13.64 -12.40
CA HIS A 48 6.44 12.78 -12.40
C HIS A 48 6.69 11.46 -11.64
N ALA A 49 7.82 10.81 -11.89
CA ALA A 49 8.18 9.56 -11.24
C ALA A 49 8.37 9.74 -9.72
N TYR A 50 8.99 10.84 -9.32
CA TYR A 50 9.27 11.11 -7.91
C TYR A 50 8.01 11.50 -7.15
N LEU A 51 7.11 12.28 -7.76
CA LEU A 51 5.80 12.59 -7.19
C LEU A 51 4.92 11.35 -7.07
N LEU A 52 4.92 10.45 -8.07
CA LEU A 52 4.22 9.18 -7.98
C LEU A 52 4.78 8.28 -6.88
N SER A 53 6.10 8.27 -6.69
CA SER A 53 6.73 7.53 -5.59
C SER A 53 6.38 8.12 -4.22
N ALA A 54 6.33 9.45 -4.10
CA ALA A 54 5.87 10.12 -2.88
C ALA A 54 4.39 9.84 -2.60
N PHE A 55 3.55 9.84 -3.63
CA PHE A 55 2.14 9.45 -3.51
C PHE A 55 2.00 8.00 -3.05
N ALA A 56 2.74 7.07 -3.65
CA ALA A 56 2.78 5.68 -3.21
C ALA A 56 3.21 5.56 -1.73
N ALA A 57 4.21 6.33 -1.29
CA ALA A 57 4.63 6.37 0.10
C ALA A 57 3.48 6.78 1.05
N VAL A 58 2.70 7.80 0.69
CA VAL A 58 1.51 8.21 1.46
C VAL A 58 0.48 7.07 1.52
N VAL A 59 0.21 6.42 0.39
CA VAL A 59 -0.72 5.27 0.34
C VAL A 59 -0.24 4.14 1.26
N TYR A 60 1.05 3.80 1.23
CA TYR A 60 1.63 2.78 2.12
C TYR A 60 1.52 3.14 3.60
N VAL A 61 1.75 4.40 3.97
CA VAL A 61 1.57 4.87 5.35
C VAL A 61 0.11 4.73 5.78
N VAL A 62 -0.83 5.16 4.95
CA VAL A 62 -2.27 5.07 5.25
C VAL A 62 -2.71 3.61 5.35
N ALA A 63 -2.26 2.75 4.43
CA ALA A 63 -2.56 1.31 4.48
C ALA A 63 -2.00 0.66 5.75
N THR A 64 -0.76 0.98 6.12
CA THR A 64 -0.12 0.50 7.37
C THR A 64 -0.95 0.90 8.59
N ALA A 65 -1.29 2.19 8.70
CA ALA A 65 -2.08 2.70 9.82
C ALA A 65 -3.49 2.07 9.87
N ALA A 66 -4.11 1.86 8.71
CA ALA A 66 -5.44 1.27 8.61
C ALA A 66 -5.46 -0.20 9.00
N LEU A 67 -4.48 -0.97 8.52
CA LEU A 67 -4.35 -2.39 8.84
C LEU A 67 -3.94 -2.59 10.31
N ALA A 68 -3.14 -1.68 10.88
CA ALA A 68 -2.83 -1.67 12.31
C ALA A 68 -4.03 -1.30 13.21
N GLY A 69 -5.21 -1.04 12.63
CA GLY A 69 -6.42 -0.69 13.37
C GLY A 69 -6.44 0.74 13.93
N VAL A 70 -5.55 1.61 13.45
CA VAL A 70 -5.48 3.02 13.86
C VAL A 70 -6.60 3.82 13.19
N VAL A 71 -6.90 3.53 11.92
CA VAL A 71 -8.01 4.16 11.17
C VAL A 71 -9.11 3.16 10.80
N SER A 72 -10.21 3.66 10.25
CA SER A 72 -11.38 2.83 9.97
C SER A 72 -11.10 1.76 8.90
N ARG A 73 -11.81 0.64 8.99
CA ARG A 73 -11.71 -0.44 8.00
C ARG A 73 -12.05 0.00 6.56
N ARG A 74 -12.93 0.99 6.40
CA ARG A 74 -13.24 1.56 5.07
C ARG A 74 -12.00 2.19 4.45
N VAL A 75 -11.19 2.87 5.27
CA VAL A 75 -9.91 3.45 4.82
C VAL A 75 -8.93 2.35 4.42
N ALA A 76 -8.91 1.21 5.12
CA ALA A 76 -8.07 0.08 4.72
C ALA A 76 -8.42 -0.46 3.32
N TYR A 77 -9.72 -0.63 3.04
CA TYR A 77 -10.20 -1.03 1.70
C TYR A 77 -9.84 0.00 0.63
N LEU A 78 -10.04 1.29 0.92
CA LEU A 78 -9.70 2.37 -0.01
C LEU A 78 -8.20 2.43 -0.28
N ALA A 79 -7.36 2.33 0.74
CA ALA A 79 -5.91 2.36 0.59
C ALA A 79 -5.40 1.20 -0.26
N CYS A 80 -5.84 -0.04 0.03
CA CYS A 80 -5.48 -1.20 -0.78
C CYS A 80 -6.02 -1.09 -2.22
N GLY A 81 -7.23 -0.54 -2.41
CA GLY A 81 -7.81 -0.31 -3.73
C GLY A 81 -7.05 0.73 -4.55
N VAL A 82 -6.66 1.85 -3.91
CA VAL A 82 -5.83 2.89 -4.53
C VAL A 82 -4.45 2.36 -4.90
N GLU A 83 -3.82 1.59 -4.01
CA GLU A 83 -2.54 0.95 -4.31
C GLU A 83 -2.66 -0.01 -5.49
N LEU A 84 -3.67 -0.88 -5.51
CA LEU A 84 -3.89 -1.83 -6.61
C LEU A 84 -4.15 -1.10 -7.93
N ALA A 85 -4.96 -0.05 -7.92
CA ALA A 85 -5.17 0.77 -9.11
C ALA A 85 -3.87 1.46 -9.53
N GLY A 86 -3.12 2.01 -8.58
CA GLY A 86 -1.84 2.67 -8.81
C GLY A 86 -0.82 1.75 -9.47
N VAL A 87 -0.60 0.55 -8.92
CA VAL A 87 0.37 -0.41 -9.47
C VAL A 87 -0.01 -0.92 -10.86
N LEU A 88 -1.31 -1.11 -11.12
CA LEU A 88 -1.79 -1.53 -12.44
C LEU A 88 -1.66 -0.41 -13.48
N VAL A 89 -2.12 0.80 -13.14
CA VAL A 89 -2.09 1.95 -14.04
C VAL A 89 -0.65 2.40 -14.29
N VAL A 90 0.12 2.67 -13.25
CA VAL A 90 1.51 3.13 -13.39
C VAL A 90 2.41 2.04 -13.95
N GLY A 91 2.18 0.77 -13.58
CA GLY A 91 2.88 -0.37 -14.18
C GLY A 91 2.67 -0.42 -15.69
N ALA A 92 1.42 -0.45 -16.15
CA ALA A 92 1.09 -0.47 -17.58
C ALA A 92 1.61 0.76 -18.32
N VAL A 93 1.39 1.96 -17.77
CA VAL A 93 1.86 3.21 -18.38
C VAL A 93 3.38 3.24 -18.48
N SER A 94 4.11 2.76 -17.47
CA SER A 94 5.58 2.74 -17.50
C SER A 94 6.16 1.81 -18.57
N LEU A 95 5.41 0.79 -19.00
CA LEU A 95 5.81 -0.11 -20.09
C LEU A 95 5.50 0.49 -21.47
N VAL A 96 4.40 1.22 -21.61
CA VAL A 96 3.97 1.81 -22.88
C VAL A 96 4.69 3.13 -23.17
N PHE A 97 4.91 3.94 -22.13
CA PHE A 97 5.48 5.29 -22.21
C PHE A 97 6.76 5.40 -21.39
N ALA A 98 7.78 4.61 -21.77
CA ALA A 98 9.07 4.62 -21.08
C ALA A 98 9.70 6.02 -21.02
N ASP A 99 9.56 6.82 -22.09
CA ASP A 99 10.10 8.18 -22.15
C ASP A 99 9.47 9.15 -21.12
N ALA A 100 8.23 8.89 -20.69
CA ALA A 100 7.57 9.68 -19.66
C ALA A 100 8.07 9.34 -18.24
N PHE A 101 8.81 8.25 -18.09
CA PHE A 101 9.34 7.75 -16.83
C PHE A 101 10.85 7.50 -16.94
N PRO A 102 11.68 8.56 -16.98
CA PRO A 102 13.14 8.42 -17.03
C PRO A 102 13.68 7.60 -15.85
N ASP A 103 13.02 7.73 -14.69
CA ASP A 103 13.29 6.96 -13.49
C ASP A 103 12.08 6.08 -13.09
N ALA A 104 12.38 4.90 -12.58
CA ALA A 104 11.37 3.99 -12.04
C ALA A 104 10.75 4.49 -10.73
N THR A 105 9.44 4.29 -10.60
CA THR A 105 8.67 4.46 -9.36
C THR A 105 8.55 3.14 -8.61
N VAL A 106 7.94 3.18 -7.42
CA VAL A 106 7.59 1.95 -6.68
C VAL A 106 6.62 1.04 -7.46
N TRP A 107 5.83 1.62 -8.36
CA TRP A 107 4.79 0.94 -9.13
C TRP A 107 5.17 0.65 -10.58
N SER A 108 6.33 1.12 -11.03
CA SER A 108 6.82 0.84 -12.40
C SER A 108 6.99 -0.66 -12.63
N ASP A 109 6.67 -1.12 -13.83
CA ASP A 109 6.65 -2.54 -14.20
C ASP A 109 5.89 -3.40 -13.17
N PHE A 110 4.74 -2.91 -12.71
CA PHE A 110 3.92 -3.55 -11.67
C PHE A 110 4.67 -3.82 -10.35
N GLY A 111 5.70 -3.04 -10.05
CA GLY A 111 6.58 -3.25 -8.91
C GLY A 111 7.68 -4.29 -9.17
N GLY A 112 8.08 -4.52 -10.43
CA GLY A 112 9.13 -5.46 -10.82
C GLY A 112 10.46 -5.24 -10.10
N GLY A 113 10.83 -3.97 -9.88
CA GLY A 113 12.02 -3.59 -9.07
C GLY A 113 11.97 -4.01 -7.60
N TYR A 114 10.82 -4.52 -7.15
CA TYR A 114 10.54 -5.00 -5.79
C TYR A 114 10.02 -6.44 -5.79
N GLY A 115 10.21 -7.19 -6.88
CA GLY A 115 9.74 -8.58 -7.00
C GLY A 115 8.21 -8.71 -7.01
N PHE A 116 7.51 -7.73 -7.58
CA PHE A 116 6.04 -7.68 -7.69
C PHE A 116 5.29 -7.61 -6.34
N VAL A 117 6.00 -7.34 -5.24
CA VAL A 117 5.36 -7.16 -3.93
C VAL A 117 4.28 -6.07 -3.96
N PRO A 118 4.50 -4.89 -4.59
CA PRO A 118 3.45 -3.87 -4.75
C PRO A 118 2.16 -4.33 -5.45
N LEU A 119 2.24 -5.37 -6.29
CA LEU A 119 1.08 -5.94 -6.97
C LEU A 119 0.33 -6.94 -6.07
N VAL A 120 1.08 -7.78 -5.36
CA VAL A 120 0.53 -8.87 -4.54
C VAL A 120 -0.04 -8.36 -3.21
N LEU A 121 0.66 -7.41 -2.58
CA LEU A 121 0.34 -6.90 -1.25
C LEU A 121 -1.08 -6.34 -1.11
N PRO A 122 -1.59 -5.47 -2.01
CA PRO A 122 -2.94 -4.93 -1.88
C PRO A 122 -4.02 -6.01 -2.10
N VAL A 123 -3.76 -7.01 -2.94
CA VAL A 123 -4.67 -8.15 -3.11
C VAL A 123 -4.77 -8.93 -1.80
N LEU A 124 -3.64 -9.23 -1.16
CA LEU A 124 -3.63 -9.89 0.15
C LEU A 124 -4.33 -9.04 1.22
N GLY A 125 -4.15 -7.72 1.21
CA GLY A 125 -4.84 -6.79 2.10
C GLY A 125 -6.36 -6.83 1.94
N LEU A 126 -6.86 -6.77 0.69
CA LEU A 126 -8.29 -6.87 0.39
C LEU A 126 -8.87 -8.23 0.80
N LEU A 127 -8.17 -9.33 0.52
CA LEU A 127 -8.59 -10.68 0.90
C LEU A 127 -8.64 -10.84 2.42
N TRP A 128 -7.64 -10.33 3.13
CA TRP A 128 -7.59 -10.36 4.60
C TRP A 128 -8.73 -9.54 5.20
N LEU A 129 -8.97 -8.32 4.69
CA LEU A 129 -10.08 -7.47 5.11
C LEU A 129 -11.44 -8.12 4.85
N ARG A 130 -11.60 -8.87 3.75
CA ARG A 130 -12.83 -9.61 3.47
C ARG A 130 -13.02 -10.77 4.43
N HIS A 131 -11.98 -11.56 4.66
CA HIS A 131 -12.04 -12.75 5.50
C HIS A 131 -12.35 -12.43 6.97
N THR A 132 -11.61 -11.48 7.54
CA THR A 132 -11.85 -11.00 8.92
C THR A 132 -13.22 -10.35 9.08
N GLY A 133 -13.89 -9.94 7.99
CA GLY A 133 -15.18 -9.27 8.05
C GLY A 133 -16.35 -10.20 8.11
N ARG A 134 -16.20 -11.38 7.49
CA ARG A 134 -17.19 -12.45 7.55
C ARG A 134 -17.22 -13.10 8.93
N ARG A 135 -16.05 -13.37 9.52
CA ARG A 135 -15.94 -13.96 10.87
C ARG A 135 -16.72 -13.17 11.94
N HIS A 136 -16.58 -11.85 11.98
CA HIS A 136 -17.35 -11.01 12.91
C HIS A 136 -18.86 -10.97 12.64
N ALA A 137 -19.30 -11.22 11.41
CA ALA A 137 -20.73 -11.28 11.09
C ALA A 137 -21.35 -12.63 11.46
N ASP A 138 -20.55 -13.70 11.43
CA ASP A 138 -20.96 -15.04 11.83
C ASP A 138 -21.01 -15.18 13.36
N GLU A 139 -20.11 -14.54 14.10
CA GLU A 139 -20.11 -14.49 15.58
C GLU A 139 -21.27 -13.68 16.18
N ALA A 140 -21.84 -12.75 15.40
CA ALA A 140 -22.95 -11.89 15.84
C ALA A 140 -24.33 -12.48 15.56
N ARG A 141 -24.39 -13.69 15.00
CA ARG A 141 -25.62 -14.46 14.71
C ARG A 141 -25.79 -15.60 15.69
#